data_AF-A0A7K0BNX4-F1
#
_entry.id   AF-A0A7K0BNX4-F1
#
_cell.length_a   1.000
_cell.length_b   1.000
_cell.length_c   1.000
_cell.angle_alpha   90.00
_cell.angle_beta   90.00
_cell.angle_gamma   90.00
#
_symmetry.space_group_name_H-M   'P 1'
#
loop_
_entity.id
_entity.type
_entity.pdbx_description
1 polymer ?
#
loop_
_entity_poly.entity_id
_entity_poly.type
_entity_poly.pdbx_seq_one_letter_code
_entity_poly.pdbx_strand_id
1 'polypeptide(L)'
;MGTLMIMNSGATPEWTRPDMPLPARPAQPAAPPPATLAMPAPLPEREPEPAPAPVSGNWHRFHYPVAVFLVAFAVTALAVTAARWSGHRADMAGYAGAGLALPALGAVKAVQLLLLLTGLCALLSRRDVWLLPTLFGWLAGFGVFAVLDVVKGRMLPLAEHGVYAAVFAALLAVSYTLSVKARVGGPAGGQGGQGPRPSGLSRTQEFALSAANRWQRAPQG
;
A
#
# COMPACT_ATOMS: atom_id res chain seq x y z
N MET A 1 -50.77 -31.01 32.92
CA MET A 1 -51.03 -32.46 32.73
C MET A 1 -51.13 -32.73 31.24
N GLY A 2 -50.40 -33.72 30.72
CA GLY A 2 -50.68 -34.35 29.41
C GLY A 2 -49.74 -34.00 28.25
N THR A 3 -48.62 -34.71 28.19
CA THR A 3 -47.78 -34.95 27.00
C THR A 3 -48.39 -36.04 26.12
N LEU A 4 -48.32 -35.92 24.79
CA LEU A 4 -48.01 -37.01 23.83
C LEU A 4 -47.75 -36.37 22.44
N MET A 5 -46.52 -36.32 21.91
CA MET A 5 -45.83 -37.34 21.11
C MET A 5 -46.66 -37.84 19.90
N ILE A 6 -46.35 -37.46 18.66
CA ILE A 6 -45.24 -37.92 17.77
C ILE A 6 -45.79 -38.86 16.69
N MET A 7 -45.34 -38.63 15.45
CA MET A 7 -45.26 -39.55 14.30
C MET A 7 -46.58 -40.01 13.64
N ASN A 8 -46.66 -40.39 12.38
CA ASN A 8 -45.81 -40.34 11.17
C ASN A 8 -46.57 -41.17 10.13
N SER A 9 -46.21 -40.96 8.86
CA SER A 9 -46.07 -41.97 7.81
C SER A 9 -47.29 -42.54 7.09
N GLY A 10 -47.22 -42.33 5.77
CA GLY A 10 -47.70 -43.24 4.72
C GLY A 10 -49.14 -42.98 4.33
N ALA A 11 -49.57 -43.01 3.08
CA ALA A 11 -49.09 -43.53 1.80
C ALA A 11 -50.20 -43.08 0.81
N THR A 12 -50.06 -42.81 -0.49
CA THR A 12 -49.18 -43.23 -1.58
C THR A 12 -49.59 -42.41 -2.83
N PRO A 13 -48.76 -42.33 -3.88
CA PRO A 13 -49.00 -41.52 -5.07
C PRO A 13 -49.96 -42.23 -6.02
N GLU A 14 -51.02 -41.56 -6.44
CA GLU A 14 -51.91 -42.06 -7.48
C GLU A 14 -51.25 -41.89 -8.86
N TRP A 15 -50.63 -42.98 -9.29
CA TRP A 15 -50.17 -43.21 -10.65
C TRP A 15 -51.37 -43.10 -11.63
N THR A 16 -51.44 -42.03 -12.41
CA THR A 16 -52.37 -41.93 -13.54
C THR A 16 -52.00 -42.99 -14.58
N ARG A 17 -52.91 -43.95 -14.81
CA ARG A 17 -52.76 -44.99 -15.84
C ARG A 17 -52.71 -44.36 -17.25
N PRO A 18 -51.99 -44.95 -18.21
CA PRO A 18 -51.79 -44.39 -19.56
C PRO A 18 -53.07 -44.26 -20.41
N ASP A 19 -54.18 -44.84 -19.97
CA ASP A 19 -55.38 -45.03 -20.80
C ASP A 19 -56.52 -44.06 -20.43
N MET A 20 -56.27 -43.10 -19.53
CA MET A 20 -57.26 -42.09 -19.16
C MET A 20 -57.19 -40.88 -20.11
N PRO A 21 -58.22 -40.61 -20.94
CA PRO A 21 -58.28 -39.38 -21.71
C PRO A 21 -58.43 -38.18 -20.76
N LEU A 22 -57.54 -37.20 -20.88
CA LEU A 22 -57.58 -35.97 -20.11
C LEU A 22 -58.89 -35.20 -20.39
N PRO A 23 -59.51 -34.57 -19.39
CA PRO A 23 -60.69 -33.72 -19.60
C PRO A 23 -60.39 -32.62 -20.62
N ALA A 24 -61.29 -32.45 -21.60
CA ALA A 24 -61.18 -31.39 -22.59
C ALA A 24 -61.25 -30.01 -21.93
N ARG A 25 -60.24 -29.17 -22.19
CA ARG A 25 -60.18 -27.80 -21.67
C ARG A 25 -61.32 -26.96 -22.28
N PRO A 26 -62.10 -26.21 -21.48
CA PRO A 26 -63.09 -25.27 -22.00
C PRO A 26 -62.44 -24.23 -22.92
N ALA A 27 -63.16 -23.83 -23.97
CA ALA A 27 -62.69 -22.83 -24.93
C ALA A 27 -62.27 -21.54 -24.22
N GLN A 28 -61.02 -21.15 -24.42
CA GLN A 28 -60.43 -19.95 -23.86
C GLN A 28 -61.01 -18.71 -24.57
N PRO A 29 -61.47 -17.67 -23.85
CA PRO A 29 -61.90 -16.43 -24.48
C PRO A 29 -60.77 -15.84 -25.32
N ALA A 30 -61.12 -15.24 -26.46
CA ALA A 30 -60.18 -14.65 -27.40
C ALA A 30 -59.20 -13.71 -26.67
N ALA A 31 -57.91 -13.89 -26.97
CA ALA A 31 -56.85 -13.06 -26.41
C ALA A 31 -57.08 -11.58 -26.76
N PRO A 32 -56.81 -10.65 -25.84
CA PRO A 32 -56.77 -9.23 -26.20
C PRO A 32 -55.72 -8.99 -27.31
N PRO A 33 -55.88 -7.93 -28.12
CA PRO A 33 -54.92 -7.63 -29.18
C PRO A 33 -53.51 -7.56 -28.61
N PRO A 34 -52.48 -7.95 -29.39
CA PRO A 34 -51.11 -7.94 -28.89
C PRO A 34 -50.80 -6.53 -28.41
N ALA A 35 -50.50 -6.40 -27.12
CA ALA A 35 -49.81 -5.23 -26.64
C ALA A 35 -48.56 -5.11 -27.52
N THR A 36 -48.48 -4.04 -28.30
CA THR A 36 -47.20 -3.62 -28.88
C THR A 36 -46.20 -3.70 -27.75
N LEU A 37 -45.27 -4.64 -27.84
CA LEU A 37 -44.13 -4.70 -26.95
C LEU A 37 -43.45 -3.35 -27.10
N ALA A 38 -43.74 -2.43 -26.19
CA ALA A 38 -42.90 -1.27 -26.01
C ALA A 38 -41.52 -1.87 -25.81
N MET A 39 -40.62 -1.61 -26.76
CA MET A 39 -39.23 -1.99 -26.58
C MET A 39 -38.84 -1.51 -25.18
N PRO A 40 -38.23 -2.35 -24.34
CA PRO A 40 -37.69 -1.87 -23.09
C PRO A 40 -36.82 -0.68 -23.44
N ALA A 41 -37.10 0.47 -22.82
CA ALA A 41 -36.28 1.65 -22.99
C ALA A 41 -34.82 1.22 -22.85
N PRO A 42 -33.89 1.74 -23.67
CA PRO A 42 -32.47 1.47 -23.49
C PRO A 42 -32.17 1.69 -22.02
N LEU A 43 -31.61 0.66 -21.35
CA LEU A 43 -31.06 0.85 -20.01
C LEU A 43 -30.19 2.11 -20.11
N PRO A 44 -30.31 3.08 -19.18
CA PRO A 44 -29.42 4.22 -19.19
C PRO A 44 -28.00 3.68 -19.29
N GLU A 45 -27.28 4.06 -20.35
CA GLU A 45 -25.89 3.67 -20.53
C GLU A 45 -25.20 3.90 -19.20
N ARG A 46 -24.70 2.82 -18.60
CA ARG A 46 -23.90 2.92 -17.39
C ARG A 46 -22.74 3.81 -17.79
N GLU A 47 -22.72 5.05 -17.33
CA GLU A 47 -21.61 5.96 -17.58
C GLU A 47 -20.32 5.16 -17.32
N PRO A 48 -19.36 5.18 -18.25
CA PRO A 48 -18.13 4.44 -18.09
C PRO A 48 -17.59 4.78 -16.71
N GLU A 49 -17.50 3.75 -15.85
CA GLU A 49 -17.04 3.91 -14.48
C GLU A 49 -15.74 4.72 -14.55
N PRO A 50 -15.67 5.90 -13.89
CA PRO A 50 -14.52 6.76 -14.03
C PRO A 50 -13.31 5.92 -13.66
N ALA A 51 -12.38 5.77 -14.62
CA ALA A 51 -11.16 5.00 -14.43
C ALA A 51 -10.58 5.38 -13.06
N PRO A 52 -10.16 4.40 -12.24
CA PRO A 52 -9.73 4.68 -10.88
C PRO A 52 -8.74 5.84 -10.92
N ALA A 53 -9.10 6.92 -10.22
CA ALA A 53 -8.30 8.13 -10.20
C ALA A 53 -6.84 7.71 -9.92
N PRO A 54 -5.86 8.17 -10.73
CA PRO A 54 -4.48 7.77 -10.54
C PRO A 54 -4.13 8.04 -9.09
N VAL A 55 -3.84 6.97 -8.34
CA VAL A 55 -3.48 7.06 -6.92
C VAL A 55 -2.37 8.09 -6.86
N SER A 56 -2.61 9.21 -6.17
CA SER A 56 -1.65 10.30 -6.09
C SER A 56 -0.34 9.69 -5.58
N GLY A 57 0.63 9.60 -6.48
CA GLY A 57 1.88 8.90 -6.21
C GLY A 57 2.60 9.60 -5.08
N ASN A 58 3.07 8.84 -4.10
CA ASN A 58 3.95 9.30 -3.03
C ASN A 58 5.36 9.71 -3.52
N TRP A 59 5.53 9.95 -4.83
CA TRP A 59 6.80 10.15 -5.50
C TRP A 59 6.90 11.55 -6.10
N HIS A 60 7.64 12.41 -5.40
CA HIS A 60 8.06 13.70 -5.93
C HIS A 60 9.14 13.55 -7.02
N ARG A 61 9.14 14.43 -8.05
CA ARG A 61 10.16 14.45 -9.12
C ARG A 61 11.60 14.55 -8.60
N PHE A 62 11.81 15.18 -7.45
CA PHE A 62 13.12 15.32 -6.83
C PHE A 62 13.63 14.03 -6.13
N HIS A 63 12.84 12.95 -6.09
CA HIS A 63 13.35 11.65 -5.69
C HIS A 63 14.22 10.99 -6.75
N TYR A 64 14.09 11.33 -8.03
CA TYR A 64 14.94 10.79 -9.10
C TYR A 64 16.44 10.99 -8.85
N PRO A 65 16.94 12.23 -8.63
CA PRO A 65 18.37 12.42 -8.38
C PRO A 65 18.84 11.69 -7.12
N VAL A 66 18.02 11.65 -6.06
CA VAL A 66 18.36 10.94 -4.82
C VAL A 66 18.46 9.42 -5.08
N ALA A 67 17.49 8.84 -5.77
CA ALA A 67 17.46 7.41 -6.06
C ALA A 67 18.58 7.00 -7.03
N VAL A 68 18.88 7.81 -8.05
CA VAL A 68 20.01 7.57 -8.97
C VAL A 68 21.34 7.66 -8.21
N PHE A 69 21.53 8.68 -7.38
CA PHE A 69 22.70 8.79 -6.51
C PHE A 69 22.85 7.55 -5.63
N LEU A 70 21.77 7.10 -5.00
CA LEU A 70 21.77 5.94 -4.11
C LEU A 70 22.21 4.66 -4.81
N VAL A 71 21.71 4.41 -6.01
CA VAL A 71 22.09 3.26 -6.84
C VAL A 71 23.55 3.36 -7.26
N ALA A 72 23.97 4.52 -7.78
CA ALA A 72 25.35 4.74 -8.21
C ALA A 72 26.35 4.60 -7.04
N PHE A 73 26.00 5.15 -5.87
CA PHE A 73 26.78 5.03 -4.64
C PHE A 73 26.90 3.56 -4.20
N ALA A 74 25.79 2.82 -4.18
CA ALA A 74 25.79 1.42 -3.80
C ALA A 74 26.63 0.54 -4.76
N VAL A 75 26.50 0.76 -6.07
CA VAL A 75 27.33 0.08 -7.08
C VAL A 75 28.80 0.43 -6.89
N THR A 76 29.13 1.70 -6.66
CA THR A 76 30.50 2.16 -6.44
C THR A 76 31.09 1.54 -5.17
N ALA A 77 30.33 1.51 -4.07
CA ALA A 77 30.77 0.90 -2.81
C ALA A 77 31.08 -0.59 -2.98
N LEU A 78 30.25 -1.33 -3.72
CA LEU A 78 30.49 -2.73 -4.05
C LEU A 78 31.73 -2.90 -4.94
N ALA A 79 31.87 -2.07 -5.99
CA ALA A 79 33.00 -2.11 -6.91
C ALA A 79 34.34 -1.80 -6.21
N VAL A 80 34.36 -0.78 -5.34
CA VAL A 80 35.55 -0.42 -4.55
C VAL A 80 35.95 -1.54 -3.60
N THR A 81 34.98 -2.20 -2.96
CA THR A 81 35.28 -3.37 -2.13
C THR A 81 35.79 -4.55 -2.96
N ALA A 82 35.21 -4.83 -4.12
CA ALA A 82 35.69 -5.89 -5.00
C ALA A 82 37.14 -5.63 -5.45
N ALA A 83 37.45 -4.40 -5.86
CA ALA A 83 38.79 -3.99 -6.28
C ALA A 83 39.82 -4.03 -5.14
N ARG A 84 39.39 -3.78 -3.89
CA ARG A 84 40.25 -3.74 -2.70
C ARG A 84 39.87 -4.78 -1.67
N TRP A 85 39.51 -5.99 -2.11
CA TRP A 85 38.94 -7.02 -1.25
C TRP A 85 39.82 -7.34 -0.04
N SER A 86 41.11 -7.56 -0.27
CA SER A 86 42.07 -7.87 0.80
C SER A 86 42.21 -6.74 1.82
N GLY A 87 42.21 -5.48 1.35
CA GLY A 87 42.24 -4.31 2.22
C GLY A 87 41.01 -4.22 3.11
N HIS A 88 39.82 -4.36 2.52
CA HIS A 88 38.56 -4.34 3.27
C HIS A 88 38.45 -5.51 4.26
N ARG A 89 38.97 -6.69 3.90
CA ARG A 89 39.05 -7.82 4.83
C ARG A 89 39.98 -7.50 6.02
N ALA A 90 41.13 -6.88 5.77
CA ALA A 90 42.05 -6.48 6.83
C ALA A 90 41.43 -5.40 7.74
N ASP A 91 40.75 -4.42 7.16
CA ASP A 91 39.98 -3.43 7.93
C ASP A 91 38.92 -4.10 8.80
N MET A 92 38.24 -5.12 8.26
CA MET A 92 37.21 -5.85 9.00
C MET A 92 37.77 -6.70 10.13
N ALA A 93 38.99 -7.20 10.00
CA ALA A 93 39.71 -7.83 11.11
C ALA A 93 39.98 -6.84 12.26
N GLY A 94 40.16 -5.55 11.97
CA GLY A 94 40.30 -4.52 13.00
C GLY A 94 39.03 -4.33 13.86
N TYR A 95 37.85 -4.57 13.28
CA TYR A 95 36.58 -4.48 13.99
C TYR A 95 36.18 -5.79 14.66
N ALA A 96 36.12 -6.88 13.89
CA ALA A 96 35.54 -8.16 14.30
C ALA A 96 36.58 -9.22 14.73
N GLY A 97 37.88 -8.93 14.58
CA GLY A 97 38.96 -9.91 14.76
C GLY A 97 39.20 -10.77 13.51
N ALA A 98 40.41 -11.33 13.40
CA ALA A 98 40.87 -12.04 12.20
C ALA A 98 39.98 -13.24 11.81
N GLY A 99 39.45 -13.97 12.79
CA GLY A 99 38.59 -15.15 12.57
C GLY A 99 37.21 -14.81 11.99
N LEU A 100 36.66 -13.65 12.34
CA LEU A 100 35.33 -13.21 11.90
C LEU A 100 35.38 -12.18 10.76
N ALA A 101 36.56 -11.73 10.34
CA ALA A 101 36.71 -10.70 9.31
C ALA A 101 35.99 -11.04 7.99
N LEU A 102 36.15 -12.28 7.51
CA LEU A 102 35.55 -12.74 6.26
C LEU A 102 34.01 -12.86 6.36
N PRO A 103 33.43 -13.56 7.36
CA PRO A 103 31.97 -13.62 7.48
C PRO A 103 31.35 -12.26 7.77
N ALA A 104 32.00 -11.40 8.58
CA ALA A 104 31.53 -10.05 8.83
C ALA A 104 31.52 -9.20 7.55
N LEU A 105 32.60 -9.26 6.75
CA LEU A 105 32.63 -8.57 5.46
C LEU A 105 31.54 -9.09 4.52
N GLY A 106 31.36 -10.41 4.45
CA GLY A 106 30.28 -11.03 3.67
C GLY A 106 28.89 -10.54 4.08
N ALA A 107 28.60 -10.48 5.38
CA ALA A 107 27.34 -9.97 5.92
C ALA A 107 27.12 -8.49 5.54
N VAL A 108 28.14 -7.65 5.70
CA VAL A 108 28.06 -6.22 5.30
C VAL A 108 27.77 -6.09 3.81
N LYS A 109 28.40 -6.89 2.95
CA LYS A 109 28.15 -6.86 1.50
C LYS A 109 26.77 -7.40 1.14
N ALA A 110 26.26 -8.40 1.85
CA ALA A 110 24.89 -8.89 1.67
C ALA A 110 23.87 -7.79 2.00
N VAL A 111 24.08 -7.04 3.09
CA VAL A 111 23.24 -5.87 3.43
C VAL A 111 23.36 -4.78 2.37
N GLN A 112 24.56 -4.45 1.90
CA GLN A 112 24.75 -3.46 0.82
C GLN A 112 24.08 -3.87 -0.49
N LEU A 113 24.13 -5.16 -0.84
CA LEU A 113 23.44 -5.69 -2.01
C LEU A 113 21.91 -5.57 -1.84
N LEU A 114 21.38 -5.89 -0.67
CA LEU A 114 19.96 -5.70 -0.37
C LEU A 114 19.56 -4.22 -0.51
N LEU A 115 20.37 -3.30 0.01
CA LEU A 115 20.14 -1.86 -0.13
C LEU A 115 20.20 -1.38 -1.59
N LEU A 116 21.10 -1.95 -2.40
CA LEU A 116 21.12 -1.69 -3.84
C LEU A 116 19.82 -2.15 -4.50
N LEU A 117 19.36 -3.36 -4.19
CA LEU A 117 18.13 -3.93 -4.74
C LEU A 117 16.90 -3.11 -4.33
N THR A 118 16.79 -2.71 -3.06
CA THR A 118 15.68 -1.86 -2.60
C THR A 118 15.75 -0.47 -3.20
N GLY A 119 16.95 0.09 -3.42
CA GLY A 119 17.15 1.35 -4.14
C GLY A 119 16.72 1.26 -5.61
N LEU A 120 17.02 0.16 -6.30
CA LEU A 120 16.52 -0.13 -7.65
C LEU A 120 15.00 -0.27 -7.66
N CYS A 121 14.43 -1.03 -6.72
CA CYS A 121 12.98 -1.13 -6.56
C CYS A 121 12.33 0.24 -6.35
N ALA A 122 12.92 1.11 -5.53
CA ALA A 122 12.44 2.47 -5.33
C ALA A 122 12.43 3.27 -6.63
N LEU A 123 13.54 3.24 -7.38
CA LEU A 123 13.71 3.98 -8.63
C LEU A 123 12.74 3.48 -9.73
N LEU A 124 12.61 2.16 -9.88
CA LEU A 124 11.79 1.53 -10.92
C LEU A 124 10.30 1.61 -10.60
N SER A 125 9.91 1.30 -9.36
CA SER A 125 8.50 1.37 -8.94
C SER A 125 8.01 2.79 -8.68
N ARG A 126 8.94 3.75 -8.55
CA ARG A 126 8.66 5.16 -8.21
C ARG A 126 7.82 5.24 -6.93
N ARG A 127 8.24 4.51 -5.89
CA ARG A 127 7.55 4.49 -4.58
C ARG A 127 8.52 4.83 -3.46
N ASP A 128 8.13 5.80 -2.65
CA ASP A 128 8.93 6.25 -1.50
C ASP A 128 9.08 5.19 -0.40
N VAL A 129 8.15 4.22 -0.35
CA VAL A 129 8.14 3.09 0.60
C VAL A 129 9.43 2.27 0.54
N TRP A 130 10.12 2.24 -0.61
CA TRP A 130 11.40 1.57 -0.77
C TRP A 130 12.59 2.53 -0.58
N LEU A 131 12.42 3.81 -0.89
CA LEU A 131 13.49 4.79 -0.82
C LEU A 131 13.88 5.11 0.62
N LEU A 132 12.90 5.39 1.49
CA LEU A 132 13.17 5.81 2.87
C LEU A 132 13.86 4.72 3.70
N PRO A 133 13.42 3.45 3.68
CA PRO A 133 14.14 2.38 4.37
C PRO A 133 15.54 2.18 3.82
N THR A 134 15.74 2.36 2.50
CA THR A 134 17.07 2.23 1.91
C THR A 134 18.01 3.34 2.40
N LEU A 135 17.56 4.60 2.39
CA LEU A 135 18.34 5.73 2.93
C LEU A 135 18.64 5.54 4.42
N PHE A 136 17.64 5.10 5.19
CA PHE A 136 17.82 4.79 6.60
C PHE A 136 18.83 3.64 6.82
N GLY A 137 18.80 2.60 5.99
CA GLY A 137 19.75 1.49 6.07
C GLY A 137 21.20 1.92 5.84
N TRP A 138 21.43 2.82 4.87
CA TRP A 138 22.76 3.42 4.68
C TRP A 138 23.18 4.29 5.88
N LEU A 139 22.29 5.16 6.36
CA LEU A 139 22.53 5.97 7.55
C LEU A 139 22.90 5.10 8.75
N ALA A 140 22.12 4.05 9.02
CA ALA A 140 22.36 3.12 10.11
C ALA A 140 23.69 2.38 9.94
N GLY A 141 24.03 1.95 8.72
CA GLY A 141 25.32 1.33 8.43
C GLY A 141 26.50 2.23 8.77
N PHE A 142 26.50 3.48 8.30
CA PHE A 142 27.54 4.45 8.64
C PHE A 142 27.55 4.82 10.12
N GLY A 143 26.38 4.92 10.75
CA GLY A 143 26.26 5.16 12.19
C GLY A 143 26.90 4.04 13.02
N VAL A 144 26.65 2.78 12.67
CA VAL A 144 27.29 1.63 13.33
C VAL A 144 28.81 1.67 13.16
N PHE A 145 29.32 1.94 11.95
CA PHE A 145 30.76 2.05 11.73
C PHE A 145 31.39 3.24 12.47
N ALA A 146 30.73 4.40 12.51
CA ALA A 146 31.19 5.54 13.28
C ALA A 146 31.30 5.22 14.79
N VAL A 147 30.29 4.54 15.36
CA VAL A 147 30.36 4.07 16.76
C VAL A 147 31.53 3.11 16.96
N LEU A 148 31.74 2.16 16.05
CA LEU A 148 32.87 1.25 16.11
C LEU A 148 34.22 1.97 16.02
N ASP A 149 34.33 3.02 15.21
CA ASP A 149 35.55 3.81 15.09
C ASP A 149 35.86 4.60 16.35
N VAL A 150 34.85 5.15 17.04
CA VAL A 150 35.03 5.77 18.37
C VAL A 150 35.58 4.73 19.35
N VAL A 151 34.97 3.55 19.41
CA VAL A 151 35.38 2.46 20.31
C VAL A 151 36.80 1.97 20.00
N LYS A 152 37.19 1.93 18.72
CA LYS A 152 38.51 1.48 18.26
C LYS A 152 39.55 2.62 18.17
N GLY A 153 39.17 3.86 18.48
CA GLY A 153 40.07 5.03 18.41
C GLY A 153 40.49 5.42 16.98
N ARG A 154 39.73 5.05 15.95
CA ARG A 154 40.07 5.27 14.54
C ARG A 154 39.55 6.63 14.05
N MET A 155 40.31 7.70 14.27
CA MET A 155 39.85 9.08 13.99
C MET A 155 39.60 9.38 12.50
N LEU A 156 40.44 8.87 11.60
CA LEU A 156 40.27 9.13 10.17
C LEU A 156 39.01 8.42 9.60
N PRO A 157 38.82 7.10 9.81
CA PRO A 157 37.57 6.43 9.48
C PRO A 157 36.34 7.02 10.16
N LEU A 158 36.46 7.47 11.42
CA LEU A 158 35.37 8.14 12.13
C LEU A 158 34.89 9.39 11.38
N ALA A 159 35.82 10.23 10.94
CA ALA A 159 35.48 11.43 10.19
C ALA A 159 34.77 11.07 8.87
N GLU A 160 35.28 10.07 8.14
CA GLU A 160 34.69 9.60 6.90
C GLU A 160 33.27 9.04 7.10
N HIS A 161 33.08 8.09 8.02
CA HIS A 161 31.77 7.52 8.31
C HIS A 161 30.81 8.56 8.89
N GLY A 162 31.31 9.50 9.70
CA GLY A 162 30.54 10.63 10.21
C GLY A 162 30.02 11.54 9.11
N VAL A 163 30.85 11.88 8.11
CA VAL A 163 30.43 12.66 6.94
C VAL A 163 29.38 11.91 6.13
N TYR A 164 29.59 10.62 5.85
CA TYR A 164 28.58 9.84 5.13
C TYR A 164 27.27 9.74 5.90
N ALA A 165 27.31 9.49 7.21
CA ALA A 165 26.11 9.49 8.05
C ALA A 165 25.37 10.84 7.97
N ALA A 166 26.08 11.97 8.06
CA ALA A 166 25.48 13.29 7.93
C ALA A 166 24.81 13.51 6.56
N VAL A 167 25.48 13.11 5.47
CA VAL A 167 24.92 13.20 4.10
C VAL A 167 23.67 12.35 3.96
N PHE A 168 23.70 11.10 4.44
CA PHE A 168 22.54 10.20 4.35
C PHE A 168 21.38 10.66 5.25
N ALA A 169 21.67 11.25 6.42
CA ALA A 169 20.66 11.86 7.26
C ALA A 169 19.99 13.06 6.55
N ALA A 170 20.78 13.92 5.90
CA ALA A 170 20.25 15.04 5.12
C ALA A 170 19.38 14.56 3.94
N LEU A 171 19.85 13.55 3.19
CA LEU A 171 19.09 12.95 2.09
C LEU A 171 17.80 12.29 2.57
N LEU A 172 17.83 11.61 3.72
CA LEU A 172 16.65 11.02 4.35
C LEU A 172 15.65 12.10 4.76
N ALA A 173 16.09 13.17 5.41
CA ALA A 173 15.24 14.28 5.81
C ALA A 173 14.61 14.97 4.59
N VAL A 174 15.40 15.30 3.58
CA VAL A 174 14.90 15.89 2.32
C VAL A 174 13.89 14.96 1.67
N SER A 175 14.22 13.68 1.49
CA SER A 175 13.32 12.71 0.87
C SER A 175 12.02 12.53 1.66
N TYR A 176 12.09 12.50 2.99
CA TYR A 176 10.90 12.47 3.84
C TYR A 176 10.02 13.71 3.64
N THR A 177 10.59 14.92 3.63
CA THR A 177 9.82 16.14 3.37
C THR A 177 9.21 16.16 1.97
N LEU A 178 9.91 15.64 0.96
CA LEU A 178 9.40 15.50 -0.41
C LEU A 178 8.24 14.49 -0.48
N SER A 179 8.33 13.37 0.24
CA SER A 179 7.25 12.40 0.40
C SER A 179 6.00 13.01 1.03
N VAL A 180 6.17 13.81 2.10
CA VAL A 180 5.05 14.53 2.74
C VAL A 180 4.44 15.52 1.75
N LYS A 181 5.26 16.31 1.04
CA LYS A 181 4.78 17.24 0.01
C LYS A 181 4.06 16.54 -1.14
N ALA A 182 4.52 15.38 -1.58
CA ALA A 182 3.85 14.61 -2.63
C ALA A 182 2.46 14.10 -2.19
N ARG A 183 2.30 13.77 -0.90
CA ARG A 183 1.01 13.34 -0.33
C ARG A 183 0.03 14.49 -0.16
N VAL A 184 0.52 15.67 0.25
CA VAL A 184 -0.31 16.87 0.49
C VAL A 184 -0.60 17.65 -0.80
N GLY A 185 0.35 17.67 -1.74
CA GLY A 185 0.26 18.38 -3.02
C GLY A 185 -0.21 17.53 -4.20
N GLY A 186 -0.51 16.25 -3.98
CA GLY A 186 -1.32 15.47 -4.92
C GLY A 186 -2.63 16.21 -5.19
N PRO A 187 -3.18 16.17 -6.41
CA PRO A 187 -4.25 17.07 -6.82
C PRO A 187 -5.36 17.09 -5.76
N ALA A 188 -5.55 18.26 -5.16
CA ALA A 188 -6.82 18.67 -4.55
C ALA A 188 -7.88 18.87 -5.66
N GLY A 189 -8.01 17.90 -6.55
CA GLY A 189 -8.94 17.86 -7.68
C GLY A 189 -10.09 16.88 -7.45
N GLY A 190 -10.45 16.67 -6.18
CA GLY A 190 -11.56 15.81 -5.75
C GLY A 190 -12.42 16.40 -4.62
N GLN A 191 -12.22 17.66 -4.25
CA GLN A 191 -13.15 18.39 -3.36
C GLN A 191 -14.22 19.19 -4.13
N GLY A 192 -14.40 18.90 -5.42
CA GLY A 192 -15.44 19.51 -6.26
C GLY A 192 -16.27 18.51 -7.09
N GLY A 193 -16.11 17.20 -6.87
CA GLY A 193 -16.81 16.17 -7.63
C GLY A 193 -17.42 15.13 -6.70
N GLN A 194 -18.73 14.91 -6.83
CA GLN A 194 -19.54 13.93 -6.12
C GLN A 194 -18.99 12.49 -6.28
N GLY A 195 -18.04 12.09 -5.45
CA GLY A 195 -17.87 10.67 -5.10
C GLY A 195 -19.01 10.23 -4.16
N PRO A 196 -19.33 8.93 -4.05
CA PRO A 196 -20.36 8.46 -3.13
C PRO A 196 -20.01 8.94 -1.73
N ARG A 197 -20.79 9.90 -1.22
CA ARG A 197 -20.68 10.36 0.17
C ARG A 197 -20.79 9.10 1.03
N PRO A 198 -19.96 8.93 2.08
CA PRO A 198 -20.33 7.99 3.13
C PRO A 198 -21.74 8.36 3.57
N SER A 199 -22.68 7.48 3.27
CA SER A 199 -24.09 7.66 3.56
C SER A 199 -24.25 7.72 5.07
N GLY A 200 -24.36 8.92 5.61
CA GLY A 200 -24.51 9.20 7.03
C GLY A 200 -23.22 9.71 7.66
N LEU A 201 -23.31 10.87 8.31
CA LEU A 201 -22.39 11.23 9.37
C LEU A 201 -22.46 10.10 10.41
N SER A 202 -21.34 9.68 11.01
CA SER A 202 -21.42 8.73 12.13
C SER A 202 -22.32 9.33 13.22
N ARG A 203 -23.06 8.53 14.00
CA ARG A 203 -23.98 9.06 15.04
C ARG A 203 -23.32 10.12 15.93
N THR A 204 -22.02 9.97 16.18
CA THR A 204 -21.20 10.94 16.93
C THR A 204 -20.98 12.25 16.17
N GLN A 205 -20.76 12.21 14.86
CA GLN A 205 -20.65 13.38 14.00
C GLN A 205 -22.00 14.10 13.85
N GLU A 206 -23.11 13.37 13.79
CA GLU A 206 -24.46 13.96 13.82
C GLU A 206 -24.74 14.67 15.15
N PHE A 207 -24.32 14.07 16.27
CA PHE A 207 -24.40 14.71 17.58
C PHE A 207 -23.55 15.97 17.65
N ALA A 208 -22.31 15.93 17.16
CA ALA A 208 -21.42 17.10 17.12
C ALA A 208 -21.99 18.22 16.25
N LEU A 209 -22.55 17.89 15.08
CA LEU A 209 -23.19 18.86 14.18
C LEU A 209 -24.45 19.47 14.81
N SER A 210 -25.27 18.65 15.48
CA SER A 210 -26.48 19.13 16.16
C SER A 210 -26.14 20.01 17.38
N ALA A 211 -25.06 19.70 18.10
CA ALA A 211 -24.57 20.50 19.21
C ALA A 211 -24.04 21.86 18.73
N ALA A 212 -23.24 21.88 17.66
CA ALA A 212 -22.74 23.12 17.06
C ALA A 212 -23.87 24.02 16.52
N ASN A 213 -24.86 23.43 15.83
CA ASN A 213 -26.01 24.16 15.29
C ASN A 213 -26.95 24.72 16.38
N ARG A 214 -27.01 24.08 17.56
CA ARG A 214 -27.73 24.64 18.72
C ARG A 214 -26.97 25.81 19.32
N TRP A 215 -25.65 25.72 19.42
CA TRP A 215 -24.81 26.76 20.00
C TRP A 215 -24.79 28.03 19.12
N GLN A 216 -24.76 27.89 17.79
CA GLN A 216 -24.86 29.02 16.86
C GLN A 216 -26.23 29.72 16.86
N ARG A 217 -27.29 29.01 17.24
CA ARG A 217 -28.64 29.60 17.40
C ARG A 217 -28.87 30.21 18.78
N ALA A 218 -27.94 30.01 19.72
CA ALA A 218 -28.06 30.46 21.10
C ALA A 218 -27.51 31.86 21.45
N PRO A 219 -27.05 32.74 20.53
CA PRO A 219 -26.79 34.13 20.89
C PRO A 219 -27.62 35.10 20.04
N GLN A 220 -28.92 35.20 20.31
CA GLN A 220 -29.73 36.42 20.19
C GLN A 220 -30.94 36.29 21.13
N GLY A 221 -30.77 36.68 22.40
CA GLY A 221 -31.79 36.66 23.45
C GLY A 221 -31.17 36.67 24.83
#